data_AF-A0A1B8P5L6-F1
#
_entry.id   AF-A0A1B8P5L6-F1
#
_cell.length_a   1.000
_cell.length_b   1.000
_cell.length_c   1.000
_cell.angle_alpha   90.00
_cell.angle_beta   90.00
_cell.angle_gamma   90.00
#
_symmetry.space_group_name_H-M   'P 1'
#
loop_
_entity.id
_entity.type
_entity.pdbx_description
1 polymer ?
#
loop_
_entity_poly.entity_id
_entity_poly.type
_entity_poly.pdbx_seq_one_letter_code
_entity_poly.pdbx_strand_id
1 'polypeptide(L)'
;MSDSSPLKVYYDAACPICRRERRRYERLARHSESVEWLDANTHEAVLSEHGVTVQEALLSLHVEDAGGKLYRGMDAYILLMQRIPRLRPLAVLIGLPVIKPVLTWWYDRWVRRRLVRQGRL
;
A
#
# COMPACT_ATOMS: atom_id res chain seq x y z
N MET A 1 14.43 -16.24 -11.93
CA MET A 1 13.83 -15.35 -12.96
C MET A 1 13.52 -14.06 -12.24
N SER A 2 14.36 -13.05 -12.42
CA SER A 2 14.22 -11.77 -11.74
C SER A 2 13.19 -10.95 -12.48
N ASP A 3 11.92 -11.06 -12.07
CA ASP A 3 10.85 -10.15 -12.51
C ASP A 3 11.16 -8.76 -11.97
N SER A 4 11.99 -8.02 -12.70
CA SER A 4 12.26 -6.60 -12.53
C SER A 4 11.08 -5.74 -12.99
N SER A 5 9.86 -6.25 -12.87
CA SER A 5 8.66 -5.50 -13.24
C SER A 5 8.32 -4.52 -12.11
N PRO A 6 8.12 -3.23 -12.44
CA PRO A 6 7.87 -2.20 -11.45
C PRO A 6 6.53 -2.44 -10.73
N LEU A 7 6.52 -2.31 -9.41
CA LEU A 7 5.27 -2.20 -8.65
C LEU A 7 4.74 -0.79 -8.80
N LYS A 8 3.47 -0.63 -9.15
CA LYS A 8 2.83 0.68 -9.14
C LYS A 8 2.17 0.90 -7.80
N VAL A 9 2.46 2.01 -7.15
CA VAL A 9 1.97 2.35 -5.82
C VAL A 9 1.10 3.58 -5.94
N TYR A 10 -0.19 3.39 -5.77
CA TYR A 10 -1.18 4.45 -5.74
C TYR A 10 -1.23 5.05 -4.34
N TYR A 11 -0.91 6.34 -4.24
CA TYR A 11 -0.91 7.07 -2.98
C TYR A 11 -1.46 8.48 -3.19
N ASP A 12 -1.93 9.10 -2.11
CA ASP A 12 -2.40 10.48 -2.15
C ASP A 12 -1.23 11.48 -2.03
N ALA A 13 -0.97 12.23 -3.11
CA ALA A 13 0.03 13.29 -3.11
C ALA A 13 -0.40 14.53 -2.28
N ALA A 14 -1.71 14.74 -2.09
CA ALA A 14 -2.25 15.86 -1.32
C ALA A 14 -2.11 15.62 0.19
N CYS A 15 -2.14 14.36 0.66
CA CYS A 15 -2.03 14.03 2.08
C CYS A 15 -0.57 14.12 2.61
N PRO A 16 -0.30 14.96 3.63
CA PRO A 16 1.05 15.10 4.19
C PRO A 16 1.55 13.82 4.90
N ILE A 17 0.64 12.98 5.41
CA ILE A 17 0.98 11.69 6.03
C ILE A 17 1.48 10.73 4.95
N CYS A 18 0.73 10.57 3.85
CA CYS A 18 1.08 9.70 2.74
C CYS A 18 2.42 10.11 2.10
N ARG A 19 2.66 11.42 1.91
CA ARG A 19 3.98 11.91 1.45
C ARG A 19 5.11 11.56 2.42
N ARG A 20 4.88 11.64 3.74
CA ARG A 20 5.89 11.29 4.74
C ARG A 20 6.20 9.79 4.72
N GLU A 21 5.19 8.95 4.55
CA GLU A 21 5.35 7.50 4.38
C GLU A 21 6.13 7.17 3.12
N ARG A 22 5.76 7.75 1.96
CA ARG A 22 6.51 7.63 0.70
C ARG A 22 8.00 7.96 0.90
N ARG A 23 8.32 9.14 1.46
CA ARG A 23 9.72 9.55 1.69
C ARG A 23 10.46 8.64 2.66
N ARG A 24 9.76 8.04 3.64
CA ARG A 24 10.38 7.04 4.54
C ARG A 24 10.68 5.77 3.76
N TYR A 25 9.74 5.33 2.92
CA TYR A 25 9.89 4.17 2.07
C TYR A 25 11.01 4.36 1.04
N GLU A 26 11.05 5.46 0.29
CA GLU A 26 12.14 5.79 -0.64
C GLU A 26 13.52 5.77 0.05
N ARG A 27 13.61 6.29 1.28
CA ARG A 27 14.84 6.23 2.08
C ARG A 27 15.24 4.81 2.50
N LEU A 28 14.28 3.94 2.75
CA LEU A 28 14.52 2.52 3.07
C LEU A 28 14.80 1.70 1.80
N ALA A 29 14.19 2.11 0.70
CA ALA A 29 14.21 1.51 -0.63
C ALA A 29 15.31 2.10 -1.52
N ARG A 30 16.38 2.69 -0.95
CA ARG A 30 17.50 3.34 -1.68
C ARG A 30 18.17 2.50 -2.79
N HIS A 31 17.80 1.23 -2.94
CA HIS A 31 18.27 0.29 -3.96
C HIS A 31 17.12 -0.49 -4.65
N SER A 32 15.86 -0.14 -4.43
CA SER A 32 14.71 -0.77 -5.09
C SER A 32 14.26 0.12 -6.25
N GLU A 33 14.90 -0.04 -7.41
CA GLU A 33 14.58 0.68 -8.67
C GLU A 33 13.26 0.21 -9.33
N SER A 34 12.43 -0.55 -8.61
CA SER A 34 11.25 -1.23 -9.17
C SER A 34 9.94 -0.82 -8.49
N VAL A 35 9.84 0.41 -8.01
CA VAL A 35 8.61 0.95 -7.41
C VAL A 35 8.27 2.29 -8.07
N GLU A 36 7.17 2.31 -8.80
CA GLU A 36 6.59 3.50 -9.43
C GLU A 36 5.51 4.08 -8.53
N TRP A 37 5.58 5.38 -8.23
CA TRP A 37 4.61 6.04 -7.35
C TRP A 37 3.63 6.86 -8.19
N LEU A 38 2.38 6.44 -8.22
CA LEU A 38 1.29 7.06 -8.97
C LEU A 38 0.34 7.80 -8.01
N ASP A 39 -0.12 8.97 -8.41
CA ASP A 39 -1.10 9.72 -7.61
C ASP A 39 -2.49 9.10 -7.78
N ALA A 40 -3.09 8.71 -6.65
CA ALA A 40 -4.42 8.13 -6.61
C ALA A 40 -5.51 9.10 -7.09
N ASN A 41 -5.31 10.42 -6.93
CA ASN A 41 -6.30 11.41 -7.38
C ASN A 41 -6.36 11.51 -8.92
N THR A 42 -5.23 11.35 -9.61
CA THR A 42 -5.21 11.35 -11.09
C THR A 42 -5.59 10.01 -11.68
N HIS A 43 -5.48 8.92 -10.91
CA HIS A 43 -5.79 7.56 -11.34
C HIS A 43 -7.06 7.00 -10.68
N GLU A 44 -7.98 7.88 -10.26
CA GLU A 44 -9.29 7.51 -9.71
C GLU A 44 -10.06 6.56 -10.64
N ALA A 45 -9.97 6.75 -11.96
CA ALA A 45 -10.63 5.89 -12.94
C ALA A 45 -10.13 4.44 -12.86
N VAL A 46 -8.82 4.22 -12.73
CA VAL A 46 -8.21 2.89 -12.60
C VAL A 46 -8.64 2.23 -11.29
N LEU A 47 -8.67 3.00 -10.20
CA LEU A 47 -9.14 2.51 -8.91
C LEU A 47 -10.64 2.13 -8.95
N SER A 48 -11.44 2.93 -9.65
CA SER A 48 -12.88 2.69 -9.84
C SER A 48 -13.14 1.47 -10.70
N GLU A 49 -12.32 1.19 -11.72
CA GLU A 49 -12.37 -0.06 -12.50
C GLU A 49 -12.12 -1.29 -11.63
N HIS A 50 -11.26 -1.16 -10.61
CA HIS A 50 -11.04 -2.18 -9.60
C HIS A 50 -12.10 -2.20 -8.48
N GLY A 51 -13.14 -1.37 -8.57
CA GLY A 51 -14.21 -1.25 -7.57
C GLY A 51 -13.75 -0.64 -6.24
N VAL A 52 -12.64 0.11 -6.26
CA VAL A 52 -12.10 0.82 -5.10
C VAL A 52 -12.56 2.27 -5.18
N THR A 53 -13.29 2.71 -4.15
CA THR A 53 -13.66 4.13 -4.06
C THR A 53 -12.43 4.98 -3.77
N VAL A 54 -12.38 6.22 -4.26
CA VAL A 54 -11.28 7.15 -3.92
C VAL A 54 -11.09 7.27 -2.43
N GLN A 55 -12.17 7.27 -1.65
CA GLN A 55 -12.06 7.27 -0.19
C GLN A 55 -11.28 6.05 0.32
N GLU A 56 -11.56 4.83 -0.14
CA GLU A 56 -10.79 3.62 0.20
C GLU A 56 -9.33 3.69 -0.28
N ALA A 57 -9.09 4.27 -1.45
CA ALA A 57 -7.75 4.53 -1.98
C ALA A 57 -6.97 5.55 -1.14
N LEU A 58 -7.65 6.55 -0.59
CA LEU A 58 -7.07 7.55 0.32
C LEU A 58 -6.84 6.99 1.74
N LEU A 59 -7.52 5.90 2.08
CA LEU A 59 -7.45 5.28 3.41
C LEU A 59 -6.37 4.22 3.54
N SER A 60 -6.08 3.54 2.44
CA SER A 60 -5.16 2.41 2.41
C SER A 60 -4.26 2.49 1.20
N LEU A 61 -2.98 2.15 1.39
CA LEU A 61 -2.03 2.09 0.28
C LEU A 61 -2.50 1.02 -0.71
N HIS A 62 -2.52 1.37 -2.00
CA HIS A 62 -2.83 0.44 -3.08
C HIS A 62 -1.58 0.19 -3.90
N VAL A 63 -1.28 -1.08 -4.15
CA VAL A 63 -0.10 -1.50 -4.90
C VAL A 63 -0.53 -2.49 -5.95
N GLU A 64 -0.25 -2.20 -7.21
CA GLU A 64 -0.44 -3.11 -8.33
C GLU A 64 0.86 -3.88 -8.58
N ASP A 65 0.74 -5.20 -8.67
CA ASP A 65 1.85 -6.02 -9.15
C ASP A 65 1.96 -6.02 -10.68
N ALA A 66 3.04 -6.62 -11.17
CA ALA A 66 3.29 -6.74 -12.60
C ALA A 66 2.26 -7.57 -13.36
N GLY A 67 1.47 -8.39 -12.65
CA GLY A 67 0.39 -9.19 -13.20
C GLY A 67 -0.94 -8.43 -13.29
N GLY A 68 -0.96 -7.14 -12.94
CA GLY A 68 -2.17 -6.32 -12.91
C GLY A 68 -3.07 -6.60 -11.70
N LYS A 69 -2.55 -7.29 -10.68
CA LYS A 69 -3.31 -7.55 -9.46
C LYS A 69 -3.10 -6.41 -8.47
N LEU A 70 -4.21 -5.79 -8.09
CA LEU A 70 -4.24 -4.71 -7.11
C LEU A 70 -4.33 -5.30 -5.69
N TYR A 71 -3.34 -4.96 -4.87
CA TYR A 71 -3.29 -5.24 -3.43
C TYR A 71 -3.62 -3.96 -2.66
N ARG A 72 -4.26 -4.12 -1.51
CA ARG A 72 -4.71 -2.99 -0.67
C ARG A 72 -4.34 -3.19 0.79
N GLY A 73 -4.15 -2.08 1.51
CA GLY A 73 -3.90 -2.08 2.95
C GLY A 73 -2.67 -2.92 3.31
N MET A 74 -2.84 -3.88 4.23
CA MET A 74 -1.74 -4.70 4.72
C MET A 74 -1.06 -5.52 3.61
N ASP A 75 -1.81 -6.03 2.64
CA ASP A 75 -1.22 -6.81 1.54
C ASP A 75 -0.31 -5.94 0.66
N ALA A 76 -0.74 -4.70 0.40
CA ALA A 76 0.07 -3.72 -0.31
C ALA A 76 1.37 -3.40 0.45
N TYR A 77 1.29 -3.20 1.77
CA TYR A 77 2.47 -2.99 2.60
C TYR A 77 3.41 -4.20 2.61
N ILE A 78 2.87 -5.43 2.71
CA ILE A 78 3.66 -6.66 2.65
C ILE A 78 4.44 -6.71 1.34
N LEU A 79 3.76 -6.47 0.21
CA LEU A 79 4.36 -6.50 -1.12
C LEU A 79 5.47 -5.44 -1.26
N LEU A 80 5.24 -4.23 -0.75
CA LEU A 80 6.21 -3.15 -0.79
C LEU A 80 7.43 -3.43 0.10
N MET A 81 7.22 -4.01 1.30
CA MET A 81 8.31 -4.45 2.17
C MET A 81 9.10 -5.62 1.58
N GLN A 82 8.46 -6.54 0.86
CA GLN A 82 9.14 -7.65 0.17
C GLN A 82 10.13 -7.16 -0.91
N ARG A 83 9.85 -6.00 -1.53
CA ARG A 83 10.78 -5.36 -2.49
C ARG A 83 12.00 -4.74 -1.83
N ILE A 84 11.98 -4.51 -0.52
CA ILE A 84 13.08 -3.89 0.22
C ILE A 84 13.86 -4.99 0.95
N PRO A 85 15.11 -5.29 0.56
CA PRO A 85 15.88 -6.39 1.16
C PRO A 85 15.99 -6.29 2.68
N ARG A 86 16.08 -5.06 3.22
CA ARG A 86 16.15 -4.80 4.66
C ARG A 86 14.83 -5.07 5.41
N LEU A 87 13.68 -4.95 4.73
CA LEU A 87 12.37 -5.19 5.32
C LEU A 87 11.78 -6.56 4.94
N ARG A 88 12.42 -7.31 4.04
CA ARG A 88 12.02 -8.68 3.69
C ARG A 88 11.72 -9.59 4.89
N PRO A 89 12.60 -9.74 5.91
CA PRO A 89 12.29 -10.63 7.03
C PRO A 89 11.06 -10.14 7.82
N LEU A 90 10.87 -8.83 7.93
CA LEU A 90 9.67 -8.25 8.53
C LEU A 90 8.44 -8.58 7.69
N ALA A 91 8.51 -8.42 6.36
CA ALA A 91 7.44 -8.73 5.42
C ALA A 91 6.99 -10.19 5.51
N VAL A 92 7.94 -11.12 5.65
CA VAL A 92 7.66 -12.54 5.86
C VAL A 92 6.98 -12.76 7.20
N LEU A 93 7.48 -12.14 8.28
CA LEU A 93 6.89 -12.25 9.61
C LEU A 93 5.42 -11.77 9.62
N ILE A 94 5.14 -10.59 9.07
CA ILE A 94 3.76 -10.06 9.01
C ILE A 94 2.88 -10.82 8.00
N GLY A 95 3.49 -11.47 7.01
CA GLY A 95 2.81 -12.31 6.02
C GLY A 95 2.48 -13.72 6.51
N LEU A 96 2.94 -14.11 7.71
CA LEU A 96 2.63 -15.41 8.28
C LEU A 96 1.11 -15.60 8.42
N PRO A 97 0.57 -16.80 8.13
CA PRO A 97 -0.87 -17.06 8.08
C PRO A 97 -1.60 -16.81 9.40
N VAL A 98 -0.88 -16.77 10.53
CA VAL A 98 -1.42 -16.44 11.86
C VAL A 98 -1.35 -14.94 12.14
N ILE A 99 -0.26 -14.28 11.75
CA ILE A 99 -0.02 -12.86 12.06
C ILE A 99 -0.80 -11.96 11.11
N LYS A 100 -0.85 -12.32 9.83
CA LYS A 100 -1.57 -11.59 8.79
C LYS A 100 -3.03 -11.29 9.16
N PRO A 101 -3.89 -12.25 9.52
CA PRO A 101 -5.29 -11.95 9.83
C PRO A 101 -5.44 -11.07 11.06
N VAL A 102 -4.58 -11.23 12.08
CA VAL A 102 -4.60 -10.39 13.29
C VAL A 102 -4.25 -8.94 12.95
N LEU A 103 -3.19 -8.73 12.15
CA LEU A 103 -2.78 -7.41 11.70
C LEU A 103 -3.80 -6.77 10.76
N THR A 104 -4.35 -7.51 9.80
CA THR A 104 -5.40 -7.03 8.91
C THR A 104 -6.62 -6.61 9.72
N TRP A 105 -7.05 -7.41 10.69
CA TRP A 105 -8.15 -7.05 11.57
C TRP A 105 -7.86 -5.78 12.38
N TRP A 106 -6.65 -5.67 12.95
CA TRP A 106 -6.23 -4.48 13.69
C TRP A 106 -6.19 -3.23 12.80
N TYR A 107 -5.64 -3.36 11.59
CA TYR A 107 -5.54 -2.30 10.61
C TYR A 107 -6.94 -1.83 10.17
N ASP A 108 -7.81 -2.75 9.80
CA ASP A 108 -9.20 -2.46 9.42
C ASP A 108 -9.97 -1.80 10.56
N ARG A 109 -9.76 -2.26 11.80
CA ARG A 109 -10.37 -1.65 13.00
C ARG A 109 -9.86 -0.23 13.20
N TRP A 110 -8.56 0.00 13.02
CA TRP A 110 -7.95 1.32 13.18
C TRP A 110 -8.40 2.28 12.07
N VAL A 111 -8.41 1.83 10.82
CA VAL A 111 -8.90 2.58 9.65
C VAL A 111 -10.38 2.93 9.84
N ARG A 112 -11.23 1.98 10.22
CA ARG A 112 -12.64 2.26 10.57
C ARG A 112 -12.77 3.27 11.70
N ARG A 113 -11.99 3.14 12.79
CA ARG A 113 -12.03 4.10 13.90
C ARG A 113 -11.56 5.50 13.50
N ARG A 114 -10.61 5.59 12.56
CA ARG A 114 -10.17 6.87 11.97
C ARG A 114 -11.26 7.44 11.08
N LEU A 115 -11.94 6.61 10.28
CA LEU A 115 -13.01 7.02 9.38
C LEU A 115 -14.22 7.59 10.11
N VAL A 116 -14.68 6.89 11.14
CA VAL A 116 -15.76 7.37 12.01
C VAL A 116 -15.39 8.72 12.61
N ARG A 117 -14.14 8.90 13.03
CA ARG A 117 -13.64 10.19 13.55
C ARG A 117 -13.56 11.30 12.51
N GLN A 118 -13.49 10.97 11.22
CA GLN A 118 -13.47 11.93 10.12
C GLN A 118 -14.86 12.20 9.53
N GLY A 119 -15.92 11.59 10.09
CA GLY A 119 -17.31 11.79 9.63
C GLY A 119 -17.58 11.27 8.21
N ARG A 120 -16.83 10.26 7.78
CA ARG A 120 -16.87 9.67 6.43
C ARG A 120 -17.52 8.28 6.40
N LEU A 121 -18.33 7.97 7.42
CA LEU A 121 -19.10 6.73 7.61
C LEU A 121 -20.52 7.09 8.00
#